data_AF-A0A094EG88-F1
#
_entry.id   AF-A0A094EG88-F1
#
_cell.length_a   1.000
_cell.length_b   1.000
_cell.length_c   1.000
_cell.angle_alpha   90.00
_cell.angle_beta   90.00
_cell.angle_gamma   90.00
#
_symmetry.space_group_name_H-M   'P 1'
#
loop_
_entity.id
_entity.type
_entity.pdbx_description
1 polymer ?
#
loop_
_entity_poly.entity_id
_entity_poly.type
_entity_poly.pdbx_seq_one_letter_code
_entity_poly.pdbx_strand_id
1 'polypeptide(L)'
;MALVHPTHPLTTTSSPDPYALPPSFPSSISSPLAWTGADLADESYIYHLTPSDLSEIKDALAVFKSHNLNGDLATPTTFPLPTLGPKLRLLSHELYNGRGVCLIRGLTPEMYEPEEGMVVFMGVQSYMAGGKGRQDGRGNMIVHITPSEYDAKHSRHSMDSLPFHTEATGDILAWQTRAAAAEGGKCIVSSAYTAYNLLAATCPEVIHTLAKPDWPFAYPTLHYRPILYHTSPNLL
;
A
#
# COMPACT_ATOMS: atom_id res chain seq x y z
N MET A 1 48.87 54.96 2.54
CA MET A 1 47.90 54.39 3.49
C MET A 1 47.15 53.31 2.73
N ALA A 2 47.58 52.06 2.86
CA ALA A 2 47.08 50.92 2.08
C ALA A 2 45.89 50.27 2.81
N LEU A 3 44.79 50.07 2.09
CA LEU A 3 43.61 49.35 2.57
C LEU A 3 43.92 47.86 2.53
N VAL A 4 43.95 47.24 3.71
CA VAL A 4 44.10 45.80 3.90
C VAL A 4 42.74 45.15 3.66
N HIS A 5 42.62 44.30 2.64
CA HIS A 5 41.44 43.47 2.44
C HIS A 5 41.34 42.40 3.53
N PRO A 6 40.16 42.13 4.10
CA PRO A 6 39.97 41.03 5.03
C PRO A 6 40.06 39.70 4.26
N THR A 7 41.01 38.85 4.65
CA THR A 7 41.06 37.45 4.20
C THR A 7 39.97 36.66 4.92
N HIS A 8 38.90 36.32 4.22
CA HIS A 8 37.98 35.28 4.66
C HIS A 8 38.72 33.93 4.64
N PRO A 9 38.70 33.15 5.72
CA PRO A 9 39.19 31.78 5.67
C PRO A 9 38.29 30.98 4.71
N LEU A 10 38.92 30.30 3.75
CA LEU A 10 38.26 29.27 2.95
C LEU A 10 37.83 28.15 3.90
N THR A 11 36.56 28.14 4.28
CA THR A 11 35.93 26.95 4.83
C THR A 11 35.95 25.90 3.73
N THR A 12 36.86 24.95 3.83
CA THR A 12 36.80 23.70 3.10
C THR A 12 35.55 22.97 3.57
N THR A 13 34.42 23.21 2.91
CA THR A 13 33.31 22.27 2.94
C THR A 13 33.81 21.05 2.17
N SER A 14 34.31 20.04 2.91
CA SER A 14 34.47 18.72 2.34
C SER A 14 33.13 18.32 1.73
N SER A 15 33.11 18.06 0.42
CA SER A 15 31.94 17.41 -0.18
C SER A 15 31.63 16.16 0.65
N PRO A 16 30.37 15.94 1.07
CA PRO A 16 30.03 14.74 1.82
C PRO A 16 30.48 13.53 1.03
N ASP A 17 31.07 12.55 1.72
CA ASP A 17 31.47 11.28 1.11
C ASP A 17 30.23 10.68 0.42
N PRO A 18 30.23 10.55 -0.92
CA PRO A 18 29.08 10.03 -1.64
C PRO A 18 28.76 8.58 -1.27
N TYR A 19 29.73 7.87 -0.68
CA TYR A 19 29.59 6.50 -0.18
C TYR A 19 29.21 6.43 1.30
N ALA A 20 29.03 7.56 1.99
CA ALA A 20 28.39 7.61 3.29
C ALA A 20 26.89 7.90 3.13
N LEU A 21 26.06 7.46 4.08
CA LEU A 21 24.64 7.79 4.08
C LEU A 21 24.40 9.30 4.23
N PRO A 22 23.33 9.86 3.64
CA PRO A 22 22.99 11.26 3.90
C PRO A 22 22.70 11.48 5.40
N PRO A 23 23.05 12.64 5.98
CA PRO A 23 23.08 12.85 7.44
C PRO A 23 21.78 12.54 8.19
N SER A 24 20.63 12.65 7.53
CA SER A 24 19.31 12.40 8.13
C SER A 24 18.86 10.95 8.02
N PHE A 25 19.57 10.07 7.32
CA PHE A 25 19.12 8.70 7.02
C PHE A 25 19.77 7.68 7.96
N PRO A 26 18.99 6.75 8.56
CA PRO A 26 19.52 5.76 9.49
C PRO A 26 20.32 4.67 8.77
N SER A 27 21.35 4.11 9.40
CA SER A 27 22.11 2.99 8.84
C SER A 27 21.29 1.71 8.63
N SER A 28 20.20 1.56 9.39
CA SER A 28 19.19 0.53 9.21
C SER A 28 17.89 0.95 9.91
N ILE A 29 16.77 0.41 9.46
CA ILE A 29 15.47 0.54 10.09
C ILE A 29 15.10 -0.79 10.73
N SER A 30 14.94 -0.77 12.05
CA SER A 30 14.41 -1.87 12.84
C SER A 30 12.90 -1.71 12.98
N SER A 31 12.15 -2.26 12.03
CA SER A 31 10.68 -2.21 12.01
C SER A 31 10.11 -3.57 11.61
N PRO A 32 8.94 -3.99 12.11
CA PRO A 32 8.22 -5.17 11.61
C PRO A 32 7.89 -5.08 10.10
N LEU A 33 7.90 -3.87 9.53
CA LEU A 33 7.78 -3.65 8.10
C LEU A 33 9.01 -4.11 7.31
N ALA A 34 10.18 -4.27 7.94
CA ALA A 34 11.45 -4.69 7.32
C ALA A 34 11.59 -6.22 7.26
N TRP A 35 10.67 -6.90 6.58
CA TRP A 35 10.65 -8.35 6.40
C TRP A 35 11.19 -8.81 5.04
N THR A 36 11.59 -10.08 4.99
CA THR A 36 11.89 -10.85 3.77
C THR A 36 10.84 -11.93 3.55
N GLY A 37 10.86 -12.60 2.39
CA GLY A 37 9.94 -13.71 2.13
C GLY A 37 10.04 -14.85 3.15
N ALA A 38 11.22 -15.07 3.74
CA ALA A 38 11.41 -16.09 4.78
C ALA A 38 10.64 -15.76 6.06
N ASP A 39 10.51 -14.47 6.40
CA ASP A 39 9.78 -14.00 7.59
C ASP A 39 8.25 -14.12 7.43
N LEU A 40 7.76 -14.43 6.22
CA LEU A 40 6.35 -14.68 5.92
C LEU A 40 6.06 -16.17 5.70
N ALA A 41 7.06 -17.05 5.85
CA ALA A 41 6.90 -18.48 5.58
C ALA A 41 5.92 -19.21 6.51
N ASP A 42 5.66 -18.64 7.69
CA ASP A 42 4.69 -19.16 8.67
C ASP A 42 3.22 -18.84 8.34
N GLU A 43 2.97 -18.10 7.26
CA GLU A 43 1.65 -17.65 6.80
C GLU A 43 0.83 -16.88 7.86
N SER A 44 1.46 -16.35 8.91
CA SER A 44 0.77 -15.63 9.99
C SER A 44 0.15 -14.30 9.55
N TYR A 45 0.46 -13.83 8.34
CA TYR A 45 -0.22 -12.71 7.68
C TYR A 45 -1.60 -13.09 7.10
N ILE A 46 -1.99 -14.36 7.15
CA ILE A 46 -3.26 -14.86 6.63
C ILE A 46 -4.28 -15.01 7.76
N TYR A 47 -5.34 -14.21 7.70
CA TYR A 47 -6.52 -14.38 8.55
C TYR A 47 -7.53 -15.30 7.86
N HIS A 48 -7.73 -16.49 8.42
CA HIS A 48 -8.75 -17.43 7.96
C HIS A 48 -10.09 -17.11 8.62
N LEU A 49 -11.08 -16.72 7.81
CA LEU A 49 -12.45 -16.50 8.26
C LEU A 49 -13.02 -17.81 8.81
N THR A 50 -13.52 -17.73 10.04
CA THR A 50 -14.20 -18.85 10.70
C THR A 50 -15.64 -18.99 10.17
N PRO A 51 -16.30 -20.14 10.40
CA PRO A 51 -17.73 -20.28 10.08
C PRO A 51 -18.61 -19.20 10.73
N SER A 52 -18.28 -18.77 11.96
CA SER A 52 -18.97 -17.65 12.61
C SER A 52 -18.73 -16.32 11.92
N ASP A 53 -17.49 -16.04 11.48
CA ASP A 53 -17.18 -14.82 10.74
C ASP A 53 -17.96 -14.78 9.41
N LEU A 54 -18.02 -15.92 8.69
CA LEU A 54 -18.78 -16.03 7.44
C LEU A 54 -20.29 -15.87 7.65
N SER A 55 -20.85 -16.44 8.71
CA SER A 55 -22.27 -16.24 9.06
C SER A 55 -22.55 -14.77 9.37
N GLU A 56 -21.68 -14.12 10.13
CA GLU A 56 -21.83 -12.70 10.47
C GLU A 56 -21.75 -11.79 9.23
N ILE A 57 -20.85 -12.07 8.28
CA ILE A 57 -20.78 -11.37 7.00
C ILE A 57 -22.09 -11.52 6.21
N LYS A 58 -22.67 -12.73 6.19
CA LYS A 58 -23.94 -12.99 5.51
C LYS A 58 -25.10 -12.20 6.15
N ASP A 59 -25.15 -12.17 7.48
CA ASP A 59 -26.16 -11.41 8.22
C ASP A 59 -26.00 -9.90 7.99
N ALA A 60 -24.76 -9.39 7.99
CA ALA A 60 -24.45 -8.00 7.70
C ALA A 60 -24.87 -7.59 6.27
N LEU A 61 -24.67 -8.47 5.29
CA LEU A 61 -25.15 -8.26 3.92
C LEU A 61 -26.69 -8.17 3.87
N ALA A 62 -27.40 -9.02 4.61
CA ALA A 62 -28.87 -8.96 4.68
C ALA A 62 -29.35 -7.63 5.29
N VAL A 63 -28.70 -7.16 6.36
CA VAL A 63 -28.97 -5.84 6.96
C VAL A 63 -28.72 -4.74 5.94
N PHE A 64 -27.56 -4.75 5.25
CA PHE A 64 -27.23 -3.74 4.25
C PHE A 64 -28.29 -3.66 3.14
N LYS A 65 -28.70 -4.82 2.60
CA LYS A 65 -29.73 -4.90 1.55
C LYS A 65 -31.08 -4.33 2.02
N SER A 66 -31.43 -4.48 3.31
CA SER A 66 -32.67 -3.92 3.85
C SER A 66 -32.73 -2.38 3.79
N HIS A 67 -31.58 -1.71 3.71
CA HIS A 67 -31.50 -0.26 3.60
C HIS A 67 -31.70 0.26 2.16
N ASN A 68 -31.67 -0.60 1.14
CA ASN A 68 -31.74 -0.23 -0.28
C ASN A 68 -30.72 0.87 -0.66
N LEU A 69 -29.48 0.72 -0.17
CA LEU A 69 -28.38 1.63 -0.44
C LEU A 69 -27.50 1.13 -1.58
N ASN A 70 -26.77 2.05 -2.20
CA ASN A 70 -25.70 1.71 -3.13
C ASN A 70 -24.46 1.20 -2.37
N GLY A 71 -23.71 0.27 -2.96
CA GLY A 71 -22.60 -0.44 -2.30
C GLY A 71 -21.47 0.45 -1.77
N ASP A 72 -21.34 1.68 -2.28
CA ASP A 72 -20.41 2.70 -1.76
C ASP A 72 -20.68 3.07 -0.30
N LEU A 73 -21.94 2.96 0.11
CA LEU A 73 -22.44 3.28 1.45
C LEU A 73 -22.32 2.10 2.42
N ALA A 74 -21.59 1.04 2.07
CA ALA A 74 -21.20 0.01 3.02
C ALA A 74 -20.19 0.59 4.03
N THR A 75 -20.64 0.72 5.27
CA THR A 75 -19.92 1.31 6.40
C THR A 75 -20.15 0.44 7.64
N PRO A 76 -19.39 0.62 8.74
CA PRO A 76 -19.64 -0.14 9.96
C PRO A 76 -21.08 -0.02 10.51
N THR A 77 -21.78 1.08 10.19
CA THR A 77 -23.18 1.30 10.61
C THR A 77 -24.18 0.54 9.74
N THR A 78 -23.94 0.48 8.42
CA THR A 78 -24.85 -0.13 7.43
C THR A 78 -24.48 -1.58 7.09
N PHE A 79 -23.28 -2.02 7.48
CA PHE A 79 -22.75 -3.38 7.35
C PHE A 79 -22.12 -3.79 8.70
N PRO A 80 -22.95 -4.12 9.70
CA PRO A 80 -22.48 -4.33 11.07
C PRO A 80 -21.78 -5.67 11.26
N LEU A 81 -20.56 -5.64 11.78
CA LEU A 81 -19.74 -6.80 12.15
C LEU A 81 -19.31 -6.67 13.63
N PRO A 82 -20.22 -6.80 14.61
CA PRO A 82 -19.91 -6.62 16.04
C PRO A 82 -18.76 -7.51 16.57
N THR A 83 -18.55 -8.70 16.00
CA THR A 83 -17.53 -9.66 16.45
C THR A 83 -16.34 -9.72 15.50
N LEU A 84 -16.57 -9.80 14.18
CA LEU A 84 -15.50 -9.79 13.18
C LEU A 84 -14.87 -8.39 13.03
N GLY A 85 -15.64 -7.31 13.15
CA GLY A 85 -15.18 -5.93 12.98
C GLY A 85 -13.99 -5.57 13.87
N PRO A 86 -14.01 -5.85 15.20
CA PRO A 86 -12.83 -5.67 16.06
C PRO A 86 -11.59 -6.43 15.58
N LYS A 87 -11.74 -7.64 15.03
CA LYS A 87 -10.63 -8.42 14.49
C LYS A 87 -10.06 -7.76 13.23
N LEU A 88 -10.93 -7.30 12.32
CA LEU A 88 -10.52 -6.54 11.14
C LEU A 88 -9.79 -5.24 11.50
N ARG A 89 -10.19 -4.57 12.59
CA ARG A 89 -9.49 -3.38 13.10
C ARG A 89 -8.09 -3.71 13.64
N LEU A 90 -7.90 -4.89 14.23
CA LEU A 90 -6.56 -5.37 14.59
C LEU A 90 -5.72 -5.64 13.33
N LEU A 91 -6.29 -6.26 12.29
CA LEU A 91 -5.59 -6.45 11.01
C LEU A 91 -5.22 -5.11 10.34
N SER A 92 -6.11 -4.12 10.41
CA SER A 92 -5.82 -2.74 9.97
C SER A 92 -4.61 -2.16 10.71
N HIS A 93 -4.54 -2.33 12.03
CA HIS A 93 -3.40 -1.88 12.82
C HIS A 93 -2.08 -2.58 12.39
N GLU A 94 -2.13 -3.88 12.09
CA GLU A 94 -0.99 -4.66 11.60
C GLU A 94 -0.50 -4.21 10.22
N LEU A 95 -1.36 -3.60 9.39
CA LEU A 95 -0.93 -3.01 8.11
C LEU A 95 -0.05 -1.77 8.31
N TYR A 96 -0.23 -1.01 9.39
CA TYR A 96 0.59 0.18 9.64
C TYR A 96 1.79 -0.09 10.55
N ASN A 97 1.61 -0.95 11.55
CA ASN A 97 2.58 -1.12 12.64
C ASN A 97 3.21 -2.52 12.68
N GLY A 98 2.62 -3.47 11.95
CA GLY A 98 3.12 -4.83 11.82
C GLY A 98 3.85 -5.00 10.49
N ARG A 99 3.49 -6.07 9.79
CA ARG A 99 4.17 -6.47 8.55
C ARG A 99 3.78 -5.63 7.33
N GLY A 100 2.71 -4.84 7.39
CA GLY A 100 2.25 -4.10 6.20
C GLY A 100 1.61 -4.95 5.11
N VAL A 101 1.34 -6.22 5.40
CA VAL A 101 0.63 -7.12 4.49
C VAL A 101 -0.32 -8.01 5.30
N CYS A 102 -1.51 -8.24 4.75
CA CYS A 102 -2.52 -9.13 5.31
C CYS A 102 -3.31 -9.79 4.18
N LEU A 103 -3.68 -11.06 4.35
CA LEU A 103 -4.58 -11.78 3.45
C LEU A 103 -5.78 -12.30 4.26
N ILE A 104 -6.99 -11.91 3.87
CA ILE A 104 -8.21 -12.49 4.43
C ILE A 104 -8.65 -13.63 3.52
N ARG A 105 -8.75 -14.85 4.05
CA ARG A 105 -9.09 -16.07 3.29
C ARG A 105 -10.39 -16.68 3.82
N GLY A 106 -11.22 -17.20 2.92
CA GLY A 106 -12.44 -17.92 3.26
C GLY A 106 -13.68 -17.46 2.51
N LEU A 107 -13.65 -16.30 1.85
CA LEU A 107 -14.68 -15.87 0.90
C LEU A 107 -14.39 -16.50 -0.47
N THR A 108 -15.33 -17.27 -1.02
CA THR A 108 -15.22 -17.80 -2.38
C THR A 108 -16.23 -17.12 -3.31
N PRO A 109 -15.92 -16.98 -4.62
CA PRO A 109 -16.78 -16.26 -5.57
C PRO A 109 -18.21 -16.81 -5.67
N GLU A 110 -18.41 -18.10 -5.36
CA GLU A 110 -19.69 -18.80 -5.49
C GLU A 110 -20.63 -18.55 -4.30
N MET A 111 -20.13 -17.93 -3.22
CA MET A 111 -20.93 -17.64 -2.02
C MET A 111 -21.95 -16.53 -2.23
N TYR A 112 -21.73 -15.66 -3.21
CA TYR A 112 -22.50 -14.44 -3.41
C TYR A 112 -22.68 -14.17 -4.90
N GLU A 113 -23.80 -13.55 -5.26
CA GLU A 113 -23.95 -12.97 -6.59
C GLU A 113 -22.86 -11.87 -6.81
N PRO A 114 -22.47 -11.57 -8.05
CA PRO A 114 -21.38 -10.64 -8.33
C PRO A 114 -21.47 -9.29 -7.60
N GLU A 115 -22.66 -8.68 -7.59
CA GLU A 115 -22.91 -7.40 -6.92
C GLU A 115 -22.87 -7.53 -5.39
N GLU A 116 -23.42 -8.60 -4.84
CA GLU A 116 -23.36 -8.90 -3.40
C GLU A 116 -21.91 -9.12 -2.94
N GLY A 117 -21.10 -9.80 -3.73
CA GLY A 117 -19.67 -9.97 -3.47
C GLY A 117 -18.93 -8.64 -3.40
N MET A 118 -19.29 -7.67 -4.24
CA MET A 118 -18.74 -6.31 -4.17
C MET A 118 -19.17 -5.58 -2.91
N VAL A 119 -20.44 -5.70 -2.50
CA VAL A 119 -20.93 -5.13 -1.23
C VAL A 119 -20.20 -5.75 -0.04
N VAL A 120 -20.01 -7.07 -0.03
CA VAL A 120 -19.24 -7.78 1.00
C VAL A 120 -17.81 -7.25 1.07
N PHE A 121 -17.15 -7.10 -0.08
CA PHE A 121 -15.81 -6.52 -0.13
C PHE A 121 -15.76 -5.11 0.46
N MET A 122 -16.70 -4.24 0.09
CA MET A 122 -16.80 -2.87 0.61
C MET A 122 -17.11 -2.83 2.11
N GLY A 123 -18.00 -3.71 2.58
CA GLY A 123 -18.37 -3.85 3.98
C GLY A 123 -17.17 -4.25 4.84
N VAL A 124 -16.45 -5.30 4.45
CA VAL A 124 -15.23 -5.75 5.14
C VAL A 124 -14.14 -4.68 5.09
N GLN A 125 -13.90 -4.06 3.93
CA GLN A 125 -12.90 -3.01 3.75
C GLN A 125 -13.19 -1.77 4.62
N SER A 126 -14.45 -1.48 4.94
CA SER A 126 -14.82 -0.34 5.80
C SER A 126 -14.30 -0.44 7.25
N TYR A 127 -13.91 -1.65 7.69
CA TYR A 127 -13.22 -1.85 8.96
C TYR A 127 -11.69 -1.76 8.83
N MET A 128 -11.16 -1.92 7.62
CA MET A 128 -9.73 -1.84 7.32
C MET A 128 -9.25 -0.40 7.16
N ALA A 129 -10.04 0.44 6.47
CA ALA A 129 -9.74 1.85 6.26
C ALA A 129 -11.02 2.69 6.31
N GLY A 130 -10.92 3.92 6.83
CA GLY A 130 -12.08 4.81 7.00
C GLY A 130 -12.55 5.49 5.71
N GLY A 131 -11.65 5.66 4.74
CA GLY A 131 -11.93 6.27 3.43
C GLY A 131 -11.76 5.27 2.30
N LYS A 132 -12.48 5.50 1.20
CA LYS A 132 -12.37 4.71 -0.02
C LYS A 132 -11.87 5.62 -1.14
N GLY A 133 -10.73 5.26 -1.72
CA GLY A 133 -10.09 6.06 -2.75
C GLY A 133 -10.88 6.03 -4.06
N ARG A 134 -11.00 7.18 -4.73
CA ARG A 134 -11.53 7.26 -6.09
C ARG A 134 -10.51 6.68 -7.06
N GLN A 135 -10.92 5.69 -7.84
CA GLN A 135 -10.06 4.92 -8.74
C GLN A 135 -10.15 5.40 -10.21
N ASP A 136 -11.19 6.15 -10.59
CA ASP A 136 -11.32 6.68 -11.94
C ASP A 136 -12.07 8.02 -12.03
N GLY A 137 -12.11 8.58 -13.24
CA GLY A 137 -12.79 9.83 -13.54
C GLY A 137 -14.30 9.84 -13.30
N ARG A 138 -14.95 8.68 -13.07
CA ARG A 138 -16.39 8.58 -12.81
C ARG A 138 -16.73 8.57 -11.32
N GLY A 139 -15.73 8.51 -10.45
CA GLY A 139 -15.95 8.43 -9.01
C GLY A 139 -16.06 6.99 -8.50
N ASN A 140 -15.73 6.00 -9.32
CA ASN A 140 -15.76 4.60 -8.88
C ASN A 140 -14.70 4.37 -7.81
N MET A 141 -15.06 3.65 -6.75
CA MET A 141 -14.13 3.26 -5.67
C MET A 141 -13.64 1.82 -5.80
N ILE A 142 -14.33 1.03 -6.64
CA ILE A 142 -13.89 -0.28 -7.08
C ILE A 142 -13.72 -0.23 -8.58
N VAL A 143 -12.66 -0.86 -9.05
CA VAL A 143 -12.38 -1.04 -10.46
C VAL A 143 -12.07 -2.50 -10.75
N HIS A 144 -12.53 -2.99 -11.89
CA HIS A 144 -12.18 -4.33 -12.35
C HIS A 144 -10.79 -4.35 -12.99
N ILE A 145 -9.95 -5.25 -12.49
CA ILE A 145 -8.67 -5.64 -13.09
C ILE A 145 -8.93 -6.92 -13.88
N THR A 146 -9.10 -6.75 -15.18
CA THR A 146 -9.44 -7.84 -16.11
C THR A 146 -8.76 -7.54 -17.44
N PRO A 147 -8.23 -8.55 -18.15
CA PRO A 147 -7.63 -8.34 -19.46
C PRO A 147 -8.68 -7.73 -20.41
N SER A 148 -8.26 -6.74 -21.20
CA SER A 148 -9.10 -6.13 -22.23
C SER A 148 -8.29 -5.95 -23.51
N GLU A 149 -8.74 -6.56 -24.59
CA GLU A 149 -8.13 -6.39 -25.91
C GLU A 149 -8.29 -4.95 -26.45
N TYR A 150 -9.28 -4.22 -25.93
CA TYR A 150 -9.61 -2.86 -26.38
C TYR A 150 -8.94 -1.75 -25.55
N ASP A 151 -8.46 -2.08 -24.34
CA ASP A 151 -7.89 -1.09 -23.40
C ASP A 151 -6.61 -1.58 -22.71
N ALA A 152 -5.77 -2.36 -23.42
CA ALA A 152 -4.52 -2.88 -22.89
C ALA A 152 -3.47 -1.80 -22.53
N LYS A 153 -3.70 -0.53 -22.92
CA LYS A 153 -2.81 0.59 -22.59
C LYS A 153 -2.85 0.96 -21.11
N HIS A 154 -3.98 0.69 -20.44
CA HIS A 154 -4.05 0.86 -19.00
C HIS A 154 -3.55 -0.40 -18.30
N SER A 155 -2.59 -0.26 -17.38
CA SER A 155 -2.00 -1.35 -16.60
C SER A 155 -2.99 -2.37 -16.03
N ARG A 156 -4.16 -1.93 -15.55
CA ARG A 156 -5.25 -2.78 -15.02
C ARG A 156 -5.88 -3.75 -16.02
N HIS A 157 -5.64 -3.53 -17.31
CA HIS A 157 -6.19 -4.29 -18.42
C HIS A 157 -5.11 -4.98 -19.26
N SER A 158 -3.84 -4.74 -18.93
CA SER A 158 -2.70 -5.40 -19.58
C SER A 158 -2.52 -6.81 -19.05
N MET A 159 -1.95 -7.67 -19.90
CA MET A 159 -1.47 -9.01 -19.53
C MET A 159 0.06 -9.03 -19.30
N ASP A 160 0.73 -7.88 -19.45
CA ASP A 160 2.16 -7.76 -19.24
C ASP A 160 2.52 -7.71 -17.74
N SER A 161 3.77 -8.05 -17.43
CA SER A 161 4.29 -7.86 -16.09
C SER A 161 4.32 -6.39 -15.72
N LEU A 162 3.77 -6.06 -14.54
CA LEU A 162 3.89 -4.72 -13.97
C LEU A 162 5.14 -4.62 -13.10
N PRO A 163 5.91 -3.52 -13.19
CA PRO A 163 7.01 -3.27 -12.26
C PRO A 163 6.47 -3.01 -10.85
N PHE A 164 7.33 -3.21 -9.85
CA PHE A 164 7.03 -2.81 -8.48
C PHE A 164 6.69 -1.33 -8.40
N HIS A 165 5.63 -1.01 -7.67
CA HIS A 165 5.18 0.35 -7.42
C HIS A 165 4.40 0.38 -6.10
N THR A 166 4.27 1.56 -5.52
CA THR A 166 3.31 1.87 -4.46
C THR A 166 2.15 2.65 -5.07
N GLU A 167 0.96 2.54 -4.47
CA GLU A 167 -0.17 3.38 -4.87
C GLU A 167 0.06 4.81 -4.35
N ALA A 168 -0.09 5.81 -5.22
CA ALA A 168 0.16 7.21 -4.87
C ALA A 168 -1.04 7.89 -4.21
N THR A 169 -2.23 7.30 -4.31
CA THR A 169 -3.51 7.93 -3.93
C THR A 169 -4.16 7.37 -2.68
N GLY A 170 -3.55 6.39 -2.00
CA GLY A 170 -4.11 5.81 -0.78
C GLY A 170 -3.08 5.12 0.09
N ASP A 171 -3.37 5.04 1.38
CA ASP A 171 -2.49 4.43 2.39
C ASP A 171 -2.53 2.89 2.36
N ILE A 172 -3.68 2.32 1.96
CA ILE A 172 -3.89 0.88 1.87
C ILE A 172 -4.44 0.55 0.47
N LEU A 173 -3.74 -0.36 -0.22
CA LEU A 173 -4.24 -1.02 -1.42
C LEU A 173 -4.90 -2.36 -1.04
N ALA A 174 -6.15 -2.55 -1.43
CA ALA A 174 -6.88 -3.80 -1.21
C ALA A 174 -7.49 -4.28 -2.53
N TRP A 175 -7.49 -5.60 -2.74
CA TRP A 175 -8.13 -6.23 -3.88
C TRP A 175 -8.81 -7.53 -3.46
N GLN A 176 -9.76 -7.98 -4.28
CA GLN A 176 -10.42 -9.27 -4.15
C GLN A 176 -10.19 -10.08 -5.43
N THR A 177 -9.64 -11.28 -5.28
CA THR A 177 -9.49 -12.21 -6.39
C THR A 177 -10.82 -12.93 -6.64
N ARG A 178 -11.43 -12.69 -7.81
CA ARG A 178 -12.68 -13.37 -8.22
C ARG A 178 -12.46 -14.57 -9.14
N ALA A 179 -11.34 -14.58 -9.86
CA ALA A 179 -10.90 -15.70 -10.68
C ALA A 179 -9.37 -15.68 -10.72
N ALA A 180 -8.75 -16.85 -10.73
CA ALA A 180 -7.32 -16.99 -10.96
C ALA A 180 -7.03 -17.05 -12.46
N ALA A 181 -5.91 -16.47 -12.89
CA ALA A 181 -5.44 -16.64 -14.26
C ALA A 181 -5.02 -18.10 -14.51
N ALA A 182 -5.22 -18.58 -15.74
CA ALA A 182 -4.78 -19.93 -16.13
C ALA A 182 -3.25 -20.07 -16.10
N GLU A 183 -2.54 -18.99 -16.42
CA GLU A 183 -1.09 -18.86 -16.35
C GLU A 183 -0.73 -17.44 -15.86
N GLY A 184 0.38 -17.29 -15.14
CA GLY A 184 0.81 -16.01 -14.61
C GLY A 184 -0.09 -15.50 -13.47
N GLY A 185 -0.43 -14.21 -13.48
CA GLY A 185 -1.34 -13.60 -12.50
C GLY A 185 -0.84 -13.56 -11.06
N LYS A 186 0.47 -13.76 -10.85
CA LYS A 186 1.08 -13.71 -9.51
C LYS A 186 1.07 -12.27 -9.00
N CYS A 187 0.56 -12.08 -7.79
CA CYS A 187 0.76 -10.85 -7.04
C CYS A 187 2.02 -11.01 -6.18
N ILE A 188 3.02 -10.16 -6.41
CA ILE A 188 4.28 -10.19 -5.67
C ILE A 188 4.37 -8.91 -4.84
N VAL A 189 4.61 -9.08 -3.54
CA VAL A 189 4.81 -7.98 -2.61
C VAL A 189 6.26 -7.99 -2.12
N SER A 190 6.81 -6.81 -1.85
CA SER A 190 8.15 -6.66 -1.26
C SER A 190 8.13 -5.53 -0.24
N SER A 191 8.99 -5.63 0.78
CA SER A 191 9.16 -4.57 1.76
C SER A 191 10.06 -3.46 1.25
N ALA A 192 9.53 -2.24 1.18
CA ALA A 192 10.33 -1.03 0.93
C ALA A 192 11.36 -0.78 2.05
N TYR A 193 11.07 -1.18 3.29
CA TYR A 193 11.96 -1.03 4.44
C TYR A 193 13.16 -1.98 4.33
N THR A 194 12.93 -3.21 3.88
CA THR A 194 14.02 -4.17 3.60
C THR A 194 14.85 -3.71 2.41
N ALA A 195 14.21 -3.22 1.35
CA ALA A 195 14.92 -2.64 0.20
C ALA A 195 15.80 -1.45 0.63
N TYR A 196 15.30 -0.57 1.49
CA TYR A 196 16.08 0.50 2.09
C TYR A 196 17.28 -0.02 2.88
N ASN A 197 17.08 -0.99 3.79
CA ASN A 197 18.16 -1.56 4.59
C ASN A 197 19.27 -2.16 3.72
N LEU A 198 18.90 -2.82 2.61
CA LEU A 198 19.86 -3.34 1.64
C LEU A 198 20.65 -2.20 0.97
N LEU A 199 19.95 -1.19 0.44
CA LEU A 199 20.59 -0.04 -0.21
C LEU A 199 21.50 0.73 0.75
N ALA A 200 21.07 0.93 1.99
CA ALA A 200 21.86 1.62 3.01
C ALA A 200 23.15 0.86 3.36
N ALA A 201 23.11 -0.47 3.32
CA ALA A 201 24.26 -1.33 3.61
C ALA A 201 25.22 -1.51 2.42
N THR A 202 24.72 -1.52 1.18
CA THR A 202 25.52 -1.91 0.00
C THR A 202 25.76 -0.78 -1.00
N CYS A 203 24.85 0.20 -1.10
CA CYS A 203 24.86 1.25 -2.12
C CYS A 203 24.33 2.60 -1.58
N PRO A 204 24.92 3.18 -0.52
CA PRO A 204 24.43 4.41 0.12
C PRO A 204 24.38 5.63 -0.83
N GLU A 205 25.15 5.65 -1.91
CA GLU A 205 25.09 6.66 -2.96
C GLU A 205 23.75 6.66 -3.71
N VAL A 206 23.05 5.52 -3.76
CA VAL A 206 21.69 5.42 -4.30
C VAL A 206 20.71 6.15 -3.39
N ILE A 207 20.87 6.05 -2.07
CA ILE A 207 20.03 6.77 -1.09
C ILE A 207 20.18 8.28 -1.27
N HIS A 208 21.39 8.80 -1.50
CA HIS A 208 21.59 10.22 -1.87
C HIS A 208 20.76 10.60 -3.09
N THR A 209 20.78 9.77 -4.12
CA THR A 209 20.07 10.03 -5.37
C THR A 209 18.56 10.00 -5.17
N LEU A 210 18.02 9.02 -4.45
CA LEU A 210 16.59 8.90 -4.15
C LEU A 210 16.08 10.02 -3.21
N ALA A 211 16.95 10.58 -2.38
CA ALA A 211 16.63 11.68 -1.47
C ALA A 211 16.65 13.07 -2.13
N LYS A 212 17.11 13.20 -3.37
CA LYS A 212 17.12 14.51 -4.06
C LYS A 212 15.70 15.00 -4.35
N PRO A 213 15.41 16.30 -4.20
CA PRO A 213 14.07 16.83 -4.40
C PRO A 213 13.70 17.10 -5.86
N ASP A 214 14.44 16.55 -6.81
CA ASP A 214 14.32 16.80 -8.25
C ASP A 214 13.76 15.61 -9.04
N TRP A 215 13.17 14.61 -8.37
CA TRP A 215 12.44 13.54 -9.06
C TRP A 215 11.07 14.02 -9.53
N PRO A 216 10.73 13.83 -10.83
CA PRO A 216 9.46 14.27 -11.38
C PRO A 216 8.33 13.28 -11.07
N PHE A 217 7.24 13.79 -10.52
CA PHE A 217 5.98 13.07 -10.33
C PHE A 217 4.86 13.82 -11.06
N ALA A 218 4.07 13.13 -11.88
CA ALA A 218 3.05 13.75 -12.72
C ALA A 218 1.63 13.24 -12.39
N TYR A 219 1.10 13.63 -11.23
CA TYR A 219 -0.28 13.26 -10.82
C TYR A 219 -0.90 14.33 -9.89
N PRO A 220 -2.00 15.03 -10.26
CA PRO A 220 -2.49 15.34 -11.61
C PRO A 220 -1.66 16.44 -12.32
N THR A 221 -0.75 17.08 -11.59
CA THR A 221 0.18 18.10 -12.08
C THR A 221 1.62 17.67 -11.82
N LEU A 222 2.54 18.13 -12.66
CA LEU A 222 3.96 17.89 -12.47
C LEU A 222 4.44 18.58 -11.19
N HIS A 223 5.04 17.81 -10.30
CA HIS A 223 5.72 18.29 -9.11
C HIS A 223 7.02 17.51 -8.92
N TYR A 224 7.96 18.13 -8.22
CA TYR A 224 9.27 17.55 -7.95
C TYR A 224 9.41 17.32 -6.46
N ARG A 225 9.82 16.11 -6.10
CA ARG A 225 9.90 15.69 -4.70
C ARG A 225 10.84 14.48 -4.60
N PRO A 226 11.51 14.23 -3.46
CA PRO A 226 12.25 12.99 -3.26
C PRO A 226 11.43 11.73 -3.54
N ILE A 227 12.10 10.64 -3.95
CA ILE A 227 11.48 9.31 -3.94
C ILE A 227 11.46 8.78 -2.50
N LEU A 228 12.53 9.07 -1.75
CA LEU A 228 12.74 8.57 -0.42
C LEU A 228 12.91 9.71 0.57
N TYR A 229 12.13 9.67 1.65
CA TYR A 229 12.19 10.63 2.75
C TYR A 229 12.42 9.90 4.05
N HIS A 230 13.18 10.53 4.93
CA HIS A 230 13.22 10.10 6.32
C HIS A 230 12.70 11.22 7.21
N THR A 231 11.53 10.98 7.79
CA THR A 231 10.92 11.81 8.83
C THR A 231 10.84 10.97 10.08
N SER A 232 11.89 11.00 10.90
CA SER A 232 12.03 10.17 12.11
C SER A 232 10.70 10.04 12.88
N PRO A 233 10.21 8.82 13.13
CA PRO A 233 10.86 7.52 12.92
C PRO A 233 10.59 6.86 11.55
N ASN A 234 9.85 7.52 10.66
CA ASN A 234 9.28 6.92 9.46
C ASN A 234 10.16 7.13 8.23
N LEU A 235 10.26 6.08 7.43
CA LEU A 235 10.69 6.15 6.04
C LEU A 235 9.41 6.24 5.18
N LEU A 236 9.35 7.27 4.33
CA LEU A 236 8.22 7.56 3.44
C LEU A 236 8.67 7.65 1.98
#